data_AF-A0A1B9L8R9-F1
#
_entry.id   AF-A0A1B9L8R9-F1
#
_cell.length_a   1.000
_cell.length_b   1.000
_cell.length_c   1.000
_cell.angle_alpha   90.00
_cell.angle_beta   90.00
_cell.angle_gamma   90.00
#
_symmetry.space_group_name_H-M   'P 1'
#
loop_
_entity.id
_entity.type
_entity.pdbx_description
1 polymer ?
#
loop_
_entity_poly.entity_id
_entity_poly.type
_entity_poly.pdbx_seq_one_letter_code
_entity_poly.pdbx_strand_id
1 'polypeptide(L)'
;MKYIKCILLTLFLTPTISHAIFRIYTGNIGQDNAEFYFDDEYAFYIAGKEQQVKHLSFISERERNDKFNFTITYEDSSFKNILDKIYIENFDDVTFYHGTEAYQNLTGYTLNGDKVNLHKIFEYNTIDERTWREVEFNDIEFLQNNSSKDFYFKVMFSKLKKSTGNVVGIKIYRKHDGKLIQTINGIDGCDFLGYVNISNHEKL
;
A
#
# COMPACT_ATOMS: atom_id res chain seq x y z
N MET A 1 17.77 -20.10 27.63
CA MET A 1 16.87 -20.28 26.47
C MET A 1 16.23 -18.93 26.16
N LYS A 2 16.55 -18.33 25.00
CA LYS A 2 15.86 -17.12 24.53
C LYS A 2 14.49 -17.56 24.03
N TYR A 3 13.43 -17.17 24.72
CA TYR A 3 12.07 -17.36 24.26
C TYR A 3 11.90 -16.57 22.95
N ILE A 4 11.91 -17.27 21.81
CA ILE A 4 11.35 -16.71 20.58
C ILE A 4 9.86 -16.63 20.88
N LYS A 5 9.35 -15.42 21.14
CA LYS A 5 7.91 -15.17 21.16
C LYS A 5 7.42 -15.56 19.77
N CYS A 6 6.75 -16.70 19.66
CA CYS A 6 6.07 -17.07 18.44
C CYS A 6 5.00 -16.01 18.17
N ILE A 7 5.11 -15.29 17.05
CA ILE A 7 4.03 -14.44 16.56
C ILE A 7 2.95 -15.40 16.09
N LEU A 8 1.86 -15.51 16.85
CA LEU A 8 0.67 -16.22 16.40
C LEU A 8 -0.04 -15.31 15.39
N LEU A 9 0.20 -15.55 14.11
CA LEU A 9 -0.46 -14.84 13.01
C LEU A 9 -1.61 -15.71 12.50
N THR A 10 -2.84 -15.32 12.78
CA THR A 10 -4.03 -15.95 12.19
C THR A 10 -4.36 -15.23 10.90
N LEU A 11 -4.08 -15.88 9.76
CA LEU A 11 -4.40 -15.34 8.43
C LEU A 11 -5.83 -15.74 8.06
N PHE A 12 -6.77 -14.79 8.14
CA PHE A 12 -8.05 -14.94 7.44
C PHE A 12 -7.90 -14.42 6.02
N LEU A 13 -7.73 -15.35 5.07
CA LEU A 13 -7.67 -15.07 3.65
C LEU A 13 -9.10 -15.09 3.11
N THR A 14 -9.78 -13.95 3.14
CA THR A 14 -11.16 -13.84 2.61
C THR A 14 -11.11 -13.79 1.09
N PRO A 15 -11.75 -14.70 0.34
CA PRO A 15 -11.80 -14.60 -1.11
C PRO A 15 -12.74 -13.45 -1.50
N THR A 16 -12.19 -12.29 -1.85
CA THR A 16 -12.91 -11.22 -2.53
C THR A 16 -12.33 -11.04 -3.93
N ILE A 17 -13.17 -10.93 -4.94
CA ILE A 17 -12.69 -10.69 -6.30
C ILE A 17 -12.40 -9.20 -6.40
N SER A 18 -11.12 -8.80 -6.29
CA SER A 18 -10.72 -7.41 -6.44
C SER A 18 -10.59 -7.04 -7.93
N HIS A 19 -11.50 -6.17 -8.39
CA HIS A 19 -11.37 -5.48 -9.68
C HIS A 19 -10.80 -4.10 -9.40
N ALA A 20 -9.47 -3.99 -9.34
CA ALA A 20 -8.80 -2.77 -8.91
C ALA A 20 -7.51 -2.52 -9.68
N ILE A 21 -6.97 -1.33 -9.47
CA ILE A 21 -5.73 -0.86 -10.06
C ILE A 21 -4.76 -0.58 -8.93
N PHE A 22 -3.76 -1.44 -8.82
CA PHE A 22 -2.73 -1.33 -7.82
C PHE A 22 -1.54 -0.57 -8.38
N ARG A 23 -1.06 0.44 -7.67
CA ARG A 23 0.16 1.17 -8.04
C ARG A 23 1.08 1.30 -6.85
N ILE A 24 2.37 1.08 -7.08
CA ILE A 24 3.41 1.27 -6.06
C ILE A 24 4.33 2.38 -6.53
N TYR A 25 4.54 3.34 -5.64
CA TYR A 25 5.46 4.44 -5.85
C TYR A 25 6.52 4.48 -4.76
N THR A 26 7.72 4.91 -5.15
CA THR A 26 8.81 5.18 -4.20
C THR A 26 9.38 6.56 -4.44
N GLY A 27 9.97 7.16 -3.41
CA GLY A 27 10.60 8.45 -3.54
C GLY A 27 10.81 9.09 -2.18
N ASN A 28 10.46 10.36 -2.03
CA ASN A 28 10.68 11.12 -0.81
C ASN A 28 9.50 12.01 -0.41
N ILE A 29 9.45 12.26 0.90
CA ILE A 29 8.74 13.38 1.53
C ILE A 29 9.80 14.19 2.28
N GLY A 30 10.10 15.40 1.81
CA GLY A 30 11.23 16.17 2.31
C GLY A 30 12.54 15.41 2.10
N GLN A 31 13.22 15.06 3.20
CA GLN A 31 14.47 14.27 3.17
C GLN A 31 14.25 12.77 3.42
N ASP A 32 13.03 12.38 3.79
CA ASP A 32 12.71 11.02 4.19
C ASP A 32 12.29 10.19 2.99
N ASN A 33 12.82 8.98 2.88
CA ASN A 33 12.34 8.00 1.90
C ASN A 33 10.89 7.65 2.21
N ALA A 34 10.11 7.46 1.15
CA ALA A 34 8.71 7.10 1.24
C ALA A 34 8.32 6.06 0.20
N GLU A 35 7.38 5.20 0.60
CA GLU A 35 6.75 4.20 -0.26
C GLU A 35 5.24 4.39 -0.17
N PHE A 36 4.58 4.53 -1.32
CA PHE A 36 3.14 4.72 -1.43
C PHE A 36 2.53 3.56 -2.20
N TYR A 37 1.40 3.08 -1.70
CA TYR A 37 0.65 1.94 -2.19
C TYR A 37 -0.78 2.42 -2.43
N PHE A 38 -1.16 2.48 -3.70
CA PHE A 38 -2.50 2.88 -4.09
C PHE A 38 -3.29 1.65 -4.53
N ASP A 39 -4.54 1.62 -4.07
CA ASP A 39 -5.63 0.79 -4.51
C ASP A 39 -6.73 1.70 -5.10
N ASP A 40 -7.74 1.13 -5.76
CA ASP A 40 -8.84 1.88 -6.38
C ASP A 40 -9.61 2.79 -5.41
N GLU A 41 -9.78 2.33 -4.17
CA GLU A 41 -10.57 3.00 -3.14
C GLU A 41 -9.73 3.53 -1.97
N TYR A 42 -8.45 3.16 -1.86
CA TYR A 42 -7.61 3.43 -0.69
C TYR A 42 -6.16 3.71 -1.08
N ALA A 43 -5.46 4.48 -0.25
CA ALA A 43 -4.03 4.65 -0.39
C ALA A 43 -3.34 4.59 0.97
N PHE A 44 -2.14 4.01 0.97
CA PHE A 44 -1.33 3.76 2.16
C PHE A 44 0.08 4.21 1.90
N TYR A 45 0.78 4.65 2.93
CA TYR A 45 2.19 4.91 2.81
C TYR A 45 2.96 4.67 4.10
N ILE A 46 4.26 4.46 3.94
CA ILE A 46 5.25 4.49 5.01
C ILE A 46 6.33 5.48 4.59
N ALA A 47 6.76 6.33 5.52
CA ALA A 47 7.82 7.30 5.26
C ALA A 47 8.64 7.60 6.52
N GLY A 48 9.92 7.91 6.31
CA GLY A 48 10.84 8.36 7.35
C GLY A 48 11.21 7.28 8.35
N LYS A 49 11.66 7.70 9.54
CA LYS A 49 12.11 6.77 10.59
C LYS A 49 10.95 6.05 11.27
N GLU A 50 9.77 6.68 11.29
CA GLU A 50 8.57 6.08 11.84
C GLU A 50 7.93 5.17 10.80
N GLN A 51 8.21 3.87 10.89
CA GLN A 51 7.69 2.87 9.95
C GLN A 51 6.25 2.46 10.30
N GLN A 52 5.40 3.45 10.54
CA GLN A 52 3.98 3.26 10.80
C GLN A 52 3.21 3.31 9.49
N VAL A 53 2.26 2.39 9.32
CA VAL A 53 1.32 2.41 8.21
C VAL A 53 0.39 3.60 8.38
N LYS A 54 0.38 4.48 7.39
CA LYS A 54 -0.45 5.68 7.37
C LYS A 54 -1.49 5.56 6.26
N HIS A 55 -2.74 5.85 6.61
CA HIS A 55 -3.85 5.85 5.68
C HIS A 55 -3.99 7.21 5.04
N LEU A 56 -4.18 7.22 3.72
CA LEU A 56 -4.49 8.39 2.93
C LEU A 56 -5.98 8.32 2.59
N SER A 57 -6.79 9.07 3.35
CA SER A 57 -8.22 9.18 3.08
C SER A 57 -8.48 10.31 2.12
N PHE A 58 -9.14 9.97 1.01
CA PHE A 58 -9.56 10.91 -0.02
C PHE A 58 -10.48 11.97 0.59
N ILE A 59 -10.07 13.23 0.52
CA ILE A 59 -10.98 14.33 0.80
C ILE A 59 -11.61 14.72 -0.53
N SER A 60 -12.89 14.41 -0.71
CA SER A 60 -13.67 14.89 -1.86
C SER A 60 -14.00 16.39 -1.71
N GLU A 61 -13.02 17.23 -1.38
CA GLU A 61 -13.17 18.66 -1.54
C GLU A 61 -12.93 18.96 -3.02
N ARG A 62 -14.01 18.96 -3.80
CA ARG A 62 -14.08 19.53 -5.16
C ARG A 62 -13.81 21.04 -5.12
N GLU A 63 -12.68 21.47 -4.57
CA GLU A 63 -12.12 22.74 -5.01
C GLU A 63 -11.45 22.46 -6.36
N ARG A 64 -11.99 23.07 -7.42
CA ARG A 64 -11.54 22.91 -8.81
C ARG A 64 -10.14 23.47 -9.02
N ASN A 65 -9.13 22.83 -8.45
CA ASN A 65 -7.73 23.05 -8.74
C ASN A 65 -7.09 21.67 -8.78
N ASP A 66 -6.17 21.45 -9.71
CA ASP A 66 -5.52 20.16 -10.05
C ASP A 66 -4.67 19.58 -8.89
N LYS A 67 -5.25 19.47 -7.69
CA LYS A 67 -4.60 19.11 -6.44
C LYS A 67 -5.47 18.11 -5.72
N PHE A 68 -4.88 16.96 -5.46
CA PHE A 68 -5.50 15.87 -4.75
C PHE A 68 -5.06 15.87 -3.30
N ASN A 69 -6.03 15.77 -2.39
CA ASN A 69 -5.80 15.97 -0.96
C ASN A 69 -6.06 14.69 -0.20
N PHE A 70 -5.08 14.29 0.62
CA PHE A 70 -5.20 13.17 1.51
C PHE A 70 -5.14 13.64 2.97
N THR A 71 -6.12 13.22 3.75
CA THR A 71 -6.00 13.28 5.22
C THR A 71 -5.18 12.09 5.66
N ILE A 72 -4.17 12.32 6.50
CA ILE A 72 -3.34 11.26 7.05
C ILE A 72 -3.83 10.87 8.43
N THR A 73 -4.10 9.58 8.61
CA THR A 73 -4.50 9.01 9.91
C THR A 73 -3.67 7.75 10.22
N TYR A 74 -3.53 7.43 11.50
CA TYR A 74 -3.02 6.12 11.91
C TYR A 74 -4.12 5.07 11.73
N GLU A 75 -3.74 3.85 11.38
CA GLU A 75 -4.62 2.67 11.27
C GLU A 75 -5.53 2.45 12.51
N ASP A 76 -5.03 2.78 13.71
CA ASP A 76 -5.76 2.61 14.98
C ASP A 76 -6.58 3.84 15.41
N SER A 77 -6.54 4.92 14.64
CA SER A 77 -7.30 6.13 14.94
C SER A 77 -8.58 6.19 14.12
N SER A 78 -9.73 6.32 14.80
CA SER A 78 -11.07 6.42 14.20
C SER A 78 -11.29 7.77 13.48
N PHE A 79 -10.42 8.13 12.54
CA PHE A 79 -10.37 9.43 11.84
C PHE A 79 -10.34 10.67 12.76
N LYS A 80 -10.21 10.50 14.09
CA LYS A 80 -10.32 11.58 15.08
C LYS A 80 -9.09 12.48 15.15
N ASN A 81 -7.92 11.98 14.73
CA ASN A 81 -6.66 12.72 14.79
C ASN A 81 -6.03 12.78 13.40
N ILE A 82 -6.24 13.90 12.70
CA ILE A 82 -5.51 14.21 11.47
C ILE A 82 -4.05 14.45 11.85
N LEU A 83 -3.14 13.62 11.34
CA LEU A 83 -1.71 13.75 11.61
C LEU A 83 -1.07 14.82 10.73
N ASP A 84 -1.46 14.83 9.46
CA ASP A 84 -0.95 15.72 8.43
C ASP A 84 -1.91 15.69 7.23
N LYS A 85 -1.67 16.57 6.24
CA LYS A 85 -2.31 16.53 4.93
C LYS A 85 -1.23 16.44 3.87
N ILE A 86 -1.37 15.50 2.93
CA ILE A 86 -0.53 15.46 1.73
C ILE A 86 -1.35 15.93 0.53
N TYR A 87 -0.76 16.83 -0.22
CA TYR A 87 -1.25 17.37 -1.47
C TYR A 87 -0.44 16.73 -2.59
N ILE A 88 -1.08 15.97 -3.49
CA ILE A 88 -0.46 15.48 -4.72
C ILE A 88 -1.02 16.29 -5.90
N GLU A 89 -0.14 16.86 -6.69
CA GLU A 89 -0.47 17.68 -7.84
C GLU A 89 -0.82 16.82 -9.05
N ASN A 90 -1.77 17.31 -9.85
CA ASN A 90 -2.23 16.71 -11.09
C ASN A 90 -2.58 15.22 -10.90
N PHE A 91 -3.30 14.90 -9.83
CA PHE A 91 -3.82 13.57 -9.54
C PHE A 91 -5.29 13.75 -9.17
N ASP A 92 -6.18 12.86 -9.63
CA ASP A 92 -7.62 12.91 -9.33
C ASP A 92 -8.19 11.51 -8.97
N ASP A 93 -9.48 11.41 -8.62
CA ASP A 93 -10.13 10.13 -8.29
C ASP A 93 -10.44 9.30 -9.54
N VAL A 94 -10.59 9.96 -10.68
CA VAL A 94 -10.81 9.33 -12.00
C VAL A 94 -9.49 8.79 -12.59
N THR A 95 -8.34 9.23 -12.07
CA THR A 95 -6.95 8.89 -12.43
C THR A 95 -6.64 7.41 -12.35
N PHE A 96 -7.36 6.65 -11.54
CA PHE A 96 -7.22 5.20 -11.55
C PHE A 96 -7.65 4.61 -12.90
N TYR A 97 -8.63 5.20 -13.58
CA TYR A 97 -9.08 4.76 -14.91
C TYR A 97 -8.26 5.34 -16.08
N HIS A 98 -7.37 6.30 -15.82
CA HIS A 98 -6.47 6.86 -16.83
C HIS A 98 -5.27 5.93 -17.09
N GLY A 99 -4.88 5.81 -18.36
CA GLY A 99 -3.97 4.75 -18.88
C GLY A 99 -2.56 4.70 -18.27
N THR A 100 -1.84 3.61 -18.58
CA THR A 100 -0.60 3.15 -17.91
C THR A 100 0.58 4.14 -17.94
N GLU A 101 0.64 5.04 -18.92
CA GLU A 101 1.71 6.05 -19.08
C GLU A 101 1.46 7.34 -18.30
N ALA A 102 0.22 7.60 -17.90
CA ALA A 102 -0.07 8.74 -17.06
C ALA A 102 0.46 8.49 -15.64
N TYR A 103 0.89 9.56 -14.95
CA TYR A 103 1.28 9.53 -13.54
C TYR A 103 2.48 8.63 -13.22
N GLN A 104 3.46 8.55 -14.14
CA GLN A 104 4.75 7.90 -13.85
C GLN A 104 5.51 8.59 -12.71
N ASN A 105 5.29 9.90 -12.55
CA ASN A 105 5.81 10.67 -11.43
C ASN A 105 4.64 11.39 -10.75
N LEU A 106 4.67 11.43 -9.43
CA LEU A 106 3.77 12.25 -8.62
C LEU A 106 4.60 13.28 -7.88
N THR A 107 4.16 14.53 -7.93
CA THR A 107 4.75 15.63 -7.17
C THR A 107 3.73 16.20 -6.23
N GLY A 108 4.19 16.81 -5.14
CA GLY A 108 3.28 17.30 -4.12
C GLY A 108 3.98 17.99 -2.97
N TYR A 109 3.23 18.19 -1.90
CA TYR A 109 3.74 18.75 -0.66
C TYR A 109 2.91 18.31 0.55
N THR A 110 3.51 18.25 1.74
CA THR A 110 2.80 18.11 3.02
C THR A 110 2.20 19.45 3.46
N LEU A 111 1.34 19.45 4.47
CA LEU A 111 0.79 20.69 5.05
C LEU A 111 1.88 21.64 5.54
N ASN A 112 2.99 21.07 6.03
CA ASN A 112 4.16 21.82 6.51
C ASN A 112 5.08 22.29 5.39
N GLY A 113 4.77 21.97 4.13
CA GLY A 113 5.52 22.42 2.95
C GLY A 113 6.66 21.49 2.53
N ASP A 114 6.78 20.29 3.11
CA ASP A 114 7.78 19.32 2.67
C ASP A 114 7.42 18.81 1.29
N LYS A 115 8.36 18.90 0.35
CA LYS A 115 8.13 18.46 -1.03
C LYS A 115 7.96 16.95 -1.09
N VAL A 116 6.95 16.50 -1.82
CA VAL A 116 6.71 15.09 -2.15
C VAL A 116 7.16 14.86 -3.59
N ASN A 117 8.03 13.87 -3.82
CA ASN A 117 8.41 13.44 -5.17
C ASN A 117 8.42 11.91 -5.18
N LEU A 118 7.57 11.33 -6.03
CA LEU A 118 7.38 9.89 -6.12
C LEU A 118 7.49 9.44 -7.56
N HIS A 119 8.02 8.24 -7.77
CA HIS A 119 8.14 7.58 -9.05
C HIS A 119 7.45 6.21 -8.99
N LYS A 120 6.62 5.90 -10.00
CA LYS A 120 5.91 4.63 -10.10
C LYS A 120 6.92 3.53 -10.39
N ILE A 121 6.99 2.52 -9.54
CA ILE A 121 7.86 1.36 -9.73
C ILE A 121 7.09 0.13 -10.18
N PHE A 122 5.78 0.12 -9.96
CA PHE A 122 4.92 -1.01 -10.31
C PHE A 122 3.47 -0.56 -10.51
N GLU A 123 2.79 -1.25 -11.40
CA GLU A 123 1.35 -1.16 -11.61
C GLU A 123 0.81 -2.58 -11.83
N TYR A 124 -0.44 -2.83 -11.44
CA TYR A 124 -1.19 -4.01 -11.82
C TYR A 124 -2.65 -3.63 -11.93
N ASN A 125 -3.24 -3.81 -13.12
CA ASN A 125 -4.62 -3.44 -13.40
C ASN A 125 -5.42 -4.70 -13.74
N THR A 126 -6.34 -5.08 -12.85
CA THR A 126 -7.20 -6.25 -13.08
C THR A 126 -8.42 -5.94 -13.95
N ILE A 127 -8.71 -4.67 -14.22
CA ILE A 127 -9.79 -4.18 -15.09
C ILE A 127 -9.38 -4.31 -16.57
N ASP A 128 -8.14 -3.96 -16.93
CA ASP A 128 -7.59 -4.17 -18.28
C ASP A 128 -7.02 -5.59 -18.44
N GLU A 129 -7.91 -6.58 -18.33
CA GLU A 129 -7.54 -7.99 -18.44
C GLU A 129 -6.81 -8.27 -19.75
N ARG A 130 -7.20 -7.63 -20.86
CA ARG A 130 -6.62 -7.89 -22.18
C ARG A 130 -5.12 -7.59 -22.21
N THR A 131 -4.71 -6.44 -21.67
CA THR A 131 -3.29 -6.05 -21.61
C THR A 131 -2.56 -6.87 -20.56
N TRP A 132 -3.16 -7.06 -19.38
CA TRP A 132 -2.49 -7.67 -18.22
C TRP A 132 -2.50 -9.20 -18.21
N ARG A 133 -3.27 -9.84 -19.12
CA ARG A 133 -3.31 -11.29 -19.27
C ARG A 133 -1.94 -11.88 -19.58
N GLU A 134 -1.18 -11.27 -20.48
CA GLU A 134 0.12 -11.79 -20.94
C GLU A 134 1.32 -11.30 -20.12
N VAL A 135 1.07 -10.44 -19.12
CA VAL A 135 2.10 -9.95 -18.19
C VAL A 135 2.37 -11.01 -17.11
N GLU A 136 3.64 -11.16 -16.77
CA GLU A 136 4.13 -12.02 -15.70
C GLU A 136 5.03 -11.20 -14.77
N PHE A 137 4.91 -11.39 -13.47
CA PHE A 137 5.75 -10.76 -12.46
C PHE A 137 5.86 -11.66 -11.24
N ASN A 138 6.95 -11.49 -10.48
CA ASN A 138 7.23 -12.31 -9.32
C ASN A 138 7.63 -11.43 -8.13
N ASP A 139 7.19 -11.85 -6.95
CA ASP A 139 7.61 -11.35 -5.63
C ASP A 139 7.48 -9.84 -5.45
N ILE A 140 6.40 -9.27 -6.01
CA ILE A 140 6.07 -7.86 -5.80
C ILE A 140 5.59 -7.71 -4.35
N GLU A 141 6.18 -6.77 -3.62
CA GLU A 141 5.79 -6.49 -2.24
C GLU A 141 4.66 -5.47 -2.21
N PHE A 142 3.59 -5.77 -1.48
CA PHE A 142 2.48 -4.84 -1.26
C PHE A 142 2.21 -4.65 0.23
N LEU A 143 2.19 -3.40 0.67
CA LEU A 143 1.93 -3.05 2.07
C LEU A 143 0.52 -3.45 2.47
N GLN A 144 0.42 -4.11 3.63
CA GLN A 144 -0.86 -4.46 4.22
C GLN A 144 -1.32 -3.36 5.16
N ASN A 145 -2.62 -3.07 5.11
CA ASN A 145 -3.26 -2.11 5.99
C ASN A 145 -3.09 -2.52 7.44
N ASN A 146 -3.48 -3.75 7.76
CA ASN A 146 -3.45 -4.20 9.14
C ASN A 146 -2.01 -4.38 9.60
N SER A 147 -1.71 -3.84 10.77
CA SER A 147 -0.42 -4.00 11.42
C SER A 147 -0.60 -4.34 12.90
N SER A 148 0.51 -4.50 13.62
CA SER A 148 0.49 -4.65 15.08
C SER A 148 1.20 -3.47 15.71
N LYS A 149 1.21 -3.40 17.04
CA LYS A 149 1.99 -2.39 17.76
C LYS A 149 3.45 -2.32 17.32
N ASP A 150 4.11 -3.47 17.13
CA ASP A 150 5.55 -3.55 16.91
C ASP A 150 5.94 -3.87 15.45
N PHE A 151 5.00 -4.38 14.64
CA PHE A 151 5.29 -4.90 13.30
C PHE A 151 4.31 -4.40 12.25
N TYR A 152 4.81 -4.22 11.03
CA TYR A 152 4.00 -4.07 9.82
C TYR A 152 4.31 -5.21 8.85
N PHE A 153 3.40 -5.44 7.91
CA PHE A 153 3.47 -6.60 7.02
C PHE A 153 3.39 -6.15 5.56
N LYS A 154 4.17 -6.81 4.71
CA LYS A 154 3.99 -6.76 3.26
C LYS A 154 3.69 -8.16 2.76
N VAL A 155 2.68 -8.32 1.91
CA VAL A 155 2.52 -9.56 1.15
C VAL A 155 3.43 -9.53 -0.05
N MET A 156 3.99 -10.68 -0.39
CA MET A 156 4.63 -10.91 -1.68
C MET A 156 3.59 -11.53 -2.59
N PHE A 157 3.37 -10.95 -3.77
CA PHE A 157 2.46 -11.52 -4.75
C PHE A 157 3.11 -11.65 -6.12
N SER A 158 2.72 -12.70 -6.82
CA SER A 158 3.24 -13.10 -8.12
C SER A 158 2.09 -13.45 -9.04
N LYS A 159 2.33 -13.35 -10.34
CA LYS A 159 1.35 -13.66 -11.37
C LYS A 159 2.05 -14.33 -12.53
N LEU A 160 1.54 -15.49 -12.95
CA LEU A 160 1.91 -16.14 -14.21
C LEU A 160 1.10 -15.56 -15.37
N LYS A 161 1.57 -15.78 -16.60
CA LYS A 161 0.75 -15.47 -17.78
C LYS A 161 -0.58 -16.20 -17.70
N LYS A 162 -1.65 -15.49 -18.06
CA LYS A 162 -3.03 -16.00 -18.09
C LYS A 162 -3.58 -16.46 -16.73
N SER A 163 -2.95 -16.07 -15.62
CA SER A 163 -3.48 -16.22 -14.25
C SER A 163 -3.79 -14.88 -13.61
N THR A 164 -4.46 -14.89 -12.45
CA THR A 164 -4.55 -13.76 -11.51
C THR A 164 -3.31 -13.68 -10.63
N GLY A 165 -3.11 -12.52 -9.97
CA GLY A 165 -2.08 -12.36 -8.95
C GLY A 165 -2.42 -13.14 -7.68
N ASN A 166 -1.45 -13.89 -7.16
CA ASN A 166 -1.56 -14.72 -5.97
C ASN A 166 -0.52 -14.32 -4.94
N VAL A 167 -0.88 -14.37 -3.66
CA VAL A 167 0.06 -14.20 -2.54
C VAL A 167 0.93 -15.45 -2.46
N VAL A 168 2.24 -15.25 -2.57
CA VAL A 168 3.26 -16.33 -2.50
C VAL A 168 4.07 -16.30 -1.21
N GLY A 169 3.95 -15.21 -0.44
CA GLY A 169 4.64 -15.05 0.83
C GLY A 169 4.24 -13.80 1.60
N ILE A 170 4.79 -13.67 2.80
CA ILE A 170 4.59 -12.53 3.70
C ILE A 170 5.94 -12.14 4.29
N LYS A 171 6.26 -10.85 4.25
CA LYS A 171 7.40 -10.26 4.93
C LYS A 171 6.92 -9.47 6.14
N ILE A 172 7.53 -9.77 7.28
CA ILE A 172 7.23 -9.15 8.58
C ILE A 172 8.37 -8.21 8.93
N TYR A 173 8.05 -6.94 9.12
CA TYR A 173 9.02 -5.90 9.42
C TYR A 173 8.72 -5.28 10.76
N ARG A 174 9.76 -4.82 11.44
CA ARG A 174 9.64 -4.15 12.72
C ARG A 174 9.51 -2.65 12.55
N LYS A 175 8.49 -2.04 13.15
CA LYS A 175 8.16 -0.62 12.97
C LYS A 175 9.25 0.33 13.47
N HIS A 176 10.01 -0.07 14.49
CA HIS A 176 10.97 0.84 15.12
C HIS A 176 12.20 1.16 14.26
N ASP A 177 12.55 0.29 13.29
CA ASP A 177 13.77 0.40 12.49
C ASP A 177 13.60 -0.06 11.04
N GLY A 178 12.41 -0.52 10.64
CA GLY A 178 12.14 -1.04 9.29
C GLY A 178 12.82 -2.37 8.99
N LYS A 179 13.39 -3.04 10.01
CA LYS A 179 14.15 -4.27 9.77
C LYS A 179 13.20 -5.44 9.45
N LEU A 180 13.49 -6.16 8.37
CA LEU A 180 12.89 -7.45 8.07
C LEU A 180 13.22 -8.46 9.19
N ILE A 181 12.18 -9.01 9.81
CA ILE A 181 12.28 -9.96 10.91
C ILE A 181 12.09 -11.39 10.41
N GLN A 182 11.15 -11.59 9.50
CA GLN A 182 10.79 -12.90 9.01
C GLN A 182 10.20 -12.80 7.60
N THR A 183 10.48 -13.82 6.80
CA THR A 183 9.77 -14.09 5.55
C THR A 183 9.09 -15.45 5.67
N ILE A 184 7.80 -15.50 5.35
CA ILE A 184 7.02 -16.71 5.18
C ILE A 184 6.85 -16.90 3.68
N ASN A 185 7.23 -18.06 3.13
CA ASN A 185 7.15 -18.37 1.70
C ASN A 185 6.27 -19.60 1.47
N GLY A 186 5.91 -19.84 0.21
CA GLY A 186 5.19 -21.05 -0.20
C GLY A 186 3.72 -21.01 0.22
N ILE A 187 3.15 -19.81 0.29
CA ILE A 187 1.70 -19.63 0.40
C ILE A 187 1.10 -19.99 -0.97
N ASP A 188 0.07 -20.82 -0.96
CA ASP A 188 -0.65 -21.27 -2.16
C ASP A 188 -2.16 -21.17 -1.92
N GLY A 189 -2.93 -21.03 -3.01
CA GLY A 189 -4.38 -20.90 -2.97
C GLY A 189 -4.90 -19.59 -2.37
N CYS A 190 -4.08 -18.52 -2.39
CA CYS A 190 -4.44 -17.21 -1.88
C CYS A 190 -4.38 -16.15 -2.98
N ASP A 191 -5.54 -15.64 -3.39
CA ASP A 191 -5.61 -14.50 -4.29
C ASP A 191 -5.03 -13.23 -3.63
N PHE A 192 -4.43 -12.36 -4.45
CA PHE A 192 -4.01 -11.04 -4.01
C PHE A 192 -5.19 -10.06 -4.02
N LEU A 193 -5.35 -9.32 -2.92
CA LEU A 193 -6.52 -8.47 -2.64
C LEU A 193 -6.12 -7.03 -2.32
N GLY A 194 -4.95 -6.60 -2.78
CA GLY A 194 -4.42 -5.29 -2.41
C GLY A 194 -3.95 -5.26 -0.96
N TYR A 195 -4.54 -4.36 -0.19
CA TYR A 195 -4.08 -4.02 1.17
C TYR A 195 -4.70 -4.89 2.28
N VAL A 196 -5.68 -5.75 1.99
CA VAL A 196 -6.50 -6.47 3.01
C VAL A 196 -6.24 -7.98 3.13
N ASN A 197 -5.15 -8.51 2.59
CA ASN A 197 -4.83 -9.94 2.71
C ASN A 197 -4.51 -10.38 4.15
N ILE A 198 -4.12 -9.46 5.04
CA ILE A 198 -3.79 -9.76 6.45
C ILE A 198 -4.78 -9.06 7.39
N SER A 199 -5.24 -9.78 8.42
CA SER A 199 -6.05 -9.23 9.52
C SER A 199 -5.45 -9.57 10.89
N ASN A 200 -5.64 -8.68 11.87
CA ASN A 200 -5.22 -8.83 13.26
C ASN A 200 -6.45 -8.74 14.17
N HIS A 201 -6.56 -9.63 15.16
CA HIS A 201 -7.67 -9.70 16.11
C HIS A 201 -7.56 -8.72 17.30
N GLU A 202 -6.57 -7.82 17.35
CA GLU A 202 -6.46 -6.84 18.44
C GLU A 202 -7.60 -5.78 18.49
N LYS A 203 -8.61 -5.86 17.62
CA LYS A 203 -9.81 -4.99 17.60
C LYS A 203 -11.12 -5.78 17.79
N LEU A 204 -11.31 -6.37 18.98
CA LEU A 204 -12.64 -6.71 19.53
C LEU A 204 -12.80 -6.06 20.91
#